data_AF-A0A3C0G5D8-F1
#
_entry.id   AF-A0A3C0G5D8-F1
#
_cell.length_a   1.000
_cell.length_b   1.000
_cell.length_c   1.000
_cell.angle_alpha   90.00
_cell.angle_beta   90.00
_cell.angle_gamma   90.00
#
_symmetry.space_group_name_H-M   'P 1'
#
loop_
_entity.id
_entity.type
_entity.pdbx_description
1 polymer ?
#
loop_
_entity_poly.entity_id
_entity_poly.type
_entity_poly.pdbx_seq_one_letter_code
_entity_poly.pdbx_strand_id
1 'polypeptide(L)'
;NEKFVSIKVDREERPDLDMVYQTALQLVNGTGGWPMNAIIMPNGSPVFLGTYHEKENWKNILLKFSTEYEKNPEKMQEYATMLSEGVQEVYDQPANQIANAISPNKIENGISSWSSLWDNEWGGNQGEQKFILPTN
;
A
#
# COMPACT_ATOMS: atom_id res chain seq x y z
N ASN A 1 23.42 15.48 9.45
CA ASN A 1 21.97 15.22 9.35
C ASN A 1 21.24 16.13 10.33
N GLU A 2 21.42 17.44 10.20
CA GLU A 2 20.93 18.43 11.19
C GLU A 2 19.50 18.90 10.89
N LYS A 3 19.02 18.63 9.67
CA LYS A 3 17.73 19.10 9.14
C LYS A 3 16.61 18.06 9.27
N PHE A 4 16.90 16.88 9.80
CA PHE A 4 15.94 15.77 9.88
C PHE A 4 16.01 15.10 11.26
N VAL A 5 14.85 14.67 11.74
CA VAL A 5 14.75 13.73 12.86
C VAL A 5 14.65 12.33 12.28
N SER A 6 15.69 11.52 12.48
CA SER A 6 15.70 10.14 11.99
C SER A 6 14.94 9.23 12.95
N ILE A 7 13.88 8.61 12.45
CA ILE A 7 13.06 7.64 13.18
C ILE A 7 13.28 6.26 12.54
N LYS A 8 13.52 5.26 13.37
CA LYS A 8 13.54 3.86 12.94
C LYS A 8 12.28 3.17 13.46
N VAL A 9 11.61 2.47 12.56
CA VAL A 9 10.34 1.79 12.84
C VAL A 9 10.56 0.31 12.53
N ASP A 10 10.13 -0.54 13.44
CA ASP A 10 10.03 -1.97 13.21
C ASP A 10 8.63 -2.28 12.66
N ARG A 11 8.58 -2.92 11.49
CA ARG A 11 7.32 -3.29 10.83
C ARG A 11 6.58 -4.42 11.53
N GLU A 12 7.28 -5.25 12.30
CA GLU A 12 6.65 -6.34 13.07
C GLU A 12 5.94 -5.79 14.30
N GLU A 13 6.46 -4.70 14.88
CA GLU A 13 5.82 -4.00 16.00
C GLU A 13 4.79 -2.96 15.56
N ARG A 14 5.00 -2.32 14.39
CA ARG A 14 4.10 -1.31 13.82
C ARG A 14 3.65 -1.67 12.39
N PRO A 15 2.96 -2.81 12.21
CA PRO A 15 2.45 -3.23 10.90
C PRO A 15 1.38 -2.26 10.36
N ASP A 16 0.70 -1.54 11.26
CA ASP A 16 -0.26 -0.48 10.93
C ASP A 16 0.41 0.66 10.16
N LEU A 17 1.56 1.15 10.62
CA LEU A 17 2.32 2.20 9.93
C LEU A 17 2.92 1.67 8.63
N ASP A 18 3.48 0.46 8.66
CA ASP A 18 4.06 -0.17 7.47
C ASP A 18 3.04 -0.25 6.34
N MET A 19 1.83 -0.72 6.63
CA MET A 19 0.76 -0.84 5.64
C MET A 19 0.37 0.51 5.02
N VAL A 20 0.24 1.56 5.83
CA VAL A 20 -0.12 2.91 5.36
C VAL A 20 0.96 3.46 4.42
N TYR A 21 2.23 3.39 4.81
CA TYR A 21 3.31 3.93 3.99
C TYR A 21 3.62 3.06 2.77
N GLN A 22 3.41 1.74 2.83
CA GLN A 22 3.50 0.85 1.67
C GLN A 22 2.40 1.15 0.65
N THR A 23 1.18 1.44 1.09
CA THR A 23 0.08 1.91 0.23
C THR A 23 0.48 3.21 -0.47
N ALA A 24 0.99 4.19 0.30
CA ALA A 24 1.48 5.44 -0.26
C ALA A 24 2.61 5.22 -1.28
N LEU A 25 3.54 4.30 -1.01
CA LEU A 25 4.66 3.99 -1.90
C LEU A 25 4.17 3.34 -3.21
N GLN A 26 3.17 2.45 -3.13
CA GLN A 26 2.54 1.84 -4.30
C GLN A 26 1.78 2.87 -5.14
N LEU A 27 1.11 3.85 -4.52
CA LEU A 27 0.45 4.93 -5.25
C LEU A 27 1.44 5.79 -6.05
N VAL A 28 2.65 6.02 -5.50
CA VAL A 28 3.68 6.84 -6.15
C VAL A 28 4.47 6.05 -7.21
N ASN A 29 4.86 4.81 -6.92
CA ASN A 29 5.80 4.04 -7.73
C ASN A 29 5.18 2.81 -8.43
N GLY A 30 3.91 2.52 -8.21
CA GLY A 30 3.21 1.31 -8.66
C GLY A 30 3.59 0.03 -7.90
N THR A 31 4.73 0.03 -7.21
CA THR A 31 5.22 -1.11 -6.41
C THR A 31 5.67 -0.64 -5.03
N GLY A 32 5.58 -1.53 -4.05
CA GLY A 32 6.07 -1.33 -2.68
C GLY A 32 7.26 -2.23 -2.38
N GLY A 33 7.87 -2.05 -1.20
CA GLY A 33 8.97 -2.93 -0.80
C GLY A 33 9.79 -2.41 0.37
N TRP A 34 10.70 -3.26 0.83
CA TRP A 34 11.62 -2.96 1.92
C TRP A 34 13.09 -3.05 1.44
N PRO A 35 14.03 -2.31 2.06
CA PRO A 35 13.82 -1.33 3.12
C PRO A 35 13.08 -0.09 2.59
N MET A 36 12.09 0.38 3.35
CA MET A 36 11.32 1.57 3.02
C MET A 36 11.91 2.79 3.72
N ASN A 37 12.11 3.87 2.97
CA ASN A 37 12.55 5.17 3.45
C ASN A 37 11.49 6.22 3.09
N ALA A 38 11.09 6.99 4.09
CA ALA A 38 10.12 8.07 3.92
C ALA A 38 10.72 9.39 4.44
N ILE A 39 10.42 10.49 3.75
CA ILE A 39 10.54 11.84 4.32
C ILE A 39 9.12 12.32 4.52
N ILE A 40 8.80 12.75 5.74
CA ILE A 40 7.44 13.08 6.16
C ILE A 40 7.40 14.49 6.75
N MET A 41 6.25 15.14 6.62
CA MET A 41 5.91 16.37 7.32
C MET A 41 5.68 16.09 8.82
N PRO A 42 5.71 17.12 9.70
CA PRO A 42 5.53 16.92 11.14
C PRO A 42 4.19 16.28 11.55
N ASN A 43 3.17 16.36 10.68
CA ASN A 43 1.87 15.72 10.87
C ASN A 43 1.84 14.23 10.45
N GLY A 44 2.95 13.68 9.96
CA GLY A 44 3.05 12.29 9.49
C GLY A 44 2.84 12.09 7.99
N SER A 45 2.36 13.10 7.25
CA SER A 45 2.08 12.98 5.82
C SER A 45 3.38 12.87 5.00
N PRO A 46 3.52 11.87 4.11
CA PRO A 46 4.74 11.67 3.33
C PRO A 46 4.91 12.69 2.19
N VAL A 47 6.15 13.14 2.00
CA VAL A 47 6.56 13.99 0.86
C VAL A 47 7.58 13.31 -0.06
N PHE A 48 8.17 12.22 0.41
CA PHE A 48 9.01 11.33 -0.37
C PHE A 48 8.85 9.91 0.14
N LEU A 49 8.80 8.95 -0.78
CA LEU A 49 8.80 7.53 -0.48
C LEU A 49 9.73 6.84 -1.47
N GLY A 50 10.58 5.96 -0.96
CA GLY A 50 11.50 5.18 -1.77
C GLY A 50 11.97 3.93 -1.03
N THR A 51 12.48 2.98 -1.79
CA THR A 51 13.02 1.73 -1.24
C THR A 51 14.52 1.91 -0.91
N TYR A 52 15.35 0.97 -1.34
CA TYR A 52 16.80 1.08 -1.21
C TYR A 52 17.38 2.25 -2.01
N HIS A 53 18.34 2.95 -1.41
CA HIS A 53 19.12 4.00 -2.05
C HIS A 53 20.60 3.81 -1.74
N GLU A 54 21.45 3.99 -2.77
CA GLU A 54 22.88 4.15 -2.56
C GLU A 54 23.18 5.45 -1.79
N LYS A 55 24.31 5.46 -1.07
CA LYS A 55 24.69 6.53 -0.14
C LYS A 55 24.65 7.94 -0.76
N GLU A 56 25.25 8.12 -1.92
CA GLU A 56 25.33 9.45 -2.55
C GLU A 56 23.97 9.90 -3.11
N ASN A 57 23.19 8.97 -3.66
CA ASN A 57 21.82 9.24 -4.09
C ASN A 57 20.95 9.66 -2.90
N TRP A 58 21.07 8.97 -1.76
CA TRP A 58 20.31 9.31 -0.56
C TRP A 58 20.66 10.70 -0.02
N LYS A 59 21.94 11.07 0.01
CA LYS A 59 22.37 12.43 0.40
C LYS A 59 21.78 13.50 -0.52
N ASN A 60 21.78 13.25 -1.84
CA ASN A 60 21.21 14.19 -2.80
C ASN A 60 19.70 14.37 -2.60
N ILE A 61 18.98 13.28 -2.30
CA ILE A 61 17.56 13.32 -1.96
C ILE A 61 17.35 14.17 -0.71
N LEU A 62 18.08 13.91 0.39
CA LEU A 62 17.97 14.68 1.63
C LEU A 62 18.27 16.17 1.42
N LEU A 63 19.30 16.50 0.65
CA LEU A 63 19.65 17.89 0.34
C LEU A 63 18.55 18.57 -0.49
N LYS A 64 18.01 17.87 -1.50
CA LYS A 64 16.91 18.37 -2.34
C LYS A 64 15.69 18.68 -1.49
N PHE A 65 15.23 17.74 -0.66
CA PHE A 65 14.02 17.92 0.14
C PHE A 65 14.20 18.93 1.29
N SER A 66 15.37 19.00 1.93
CA SER A 66 15.62 20.08 2.91
C SER A 66 15.61 21.47 2.27
N THR A 67 16.22 21.61 1.08
CA THR A 67 16.22 22.88 0.34
C THR A 67 14.81 23.27 -0.12
N GLU A 68 14.05 22.30 -0.63
CA GLU A 68 12.68 22.54 -1.10
C GLU A 68 11.76 22.93 0.06
N TYR A 69 12.00 22.43 1.28
CA TYR A 69 11.17 22.72 2.45
C TYR A 69 11.35 24.16 2.91
N GLU A 70 12.59 24.65 2.87
CA GLU A 70 12.91 26.04 3.19
C GLU A 70 12.40 27.01 2.12
N LYS A 71 12.43 26.61 0.83
CA LYS A 71 12.05 27.49 -0.28
C LYS A 71 10.54 27.49 -0.57
N ASN A 72 9.91 26.33 -0.57
CA ASN A 72 8.54 26.11 -1.04
C ASN A 72 7.75 25.23 -0.06
N PRO A 73 7.59 25.63 1.22
CA PRO A 73 6.91 24.82 2.23
C PRO A 73 5.45 24.51 1.87
N GLU A 74 4.75 25.45 1.24
CA GLU A 74 3.35 25.29 0.81
C GLU A 74 3.20 24.17 -0.22
N LYS A 75 4.09 24.12 -1.22
CA LYS A 75 4.10 23.08 -2.24
C LYS A 75 4.34 21.70 -1.62
N MET A 76 5.18 21.65 -0.59
CA MET A 76 5.44 20.40 0.13
C MET A 76 4.22 19.94 0.91
N GLN A 77 3.52 20.87 1.56
CA GLN A 77 2.26 20.60 2.25
C GLN A 77 1.16 20.14 1.27
N GLU A 78 1.06 20.77 0.10
CA GLU A 78 0.12 20.40 -0.96
C GLU A 78 0.37 18.95 -1.41
N TYR A 79 1.61 18.61 -1.74
CA TYR A 79 1.97 17.25 -2.13
C TYR A 79 1.71 16.24 -1.02
N ALA A 80 2.04 16.57 0.23
CA ALA A 80 1.78 15.72 1.38
C ALA A 80 0.28 15.47 1.59
N THR A 81 -0.54 16.50 1.37
CA THR A 81 -2.00 16.43 1.49
C THR A 81 -2.58 15.55 0.38
N MET A 82 -2.22 15.82 -0.88
CA MET A 82 -2.63 15.01 -2.04
C MET A 82 -2.32 13.53 -1.85
N LEU A 83 -1.10 13.19 -1.38
CA LEU A 83 -0.72 11.80 -1.17
C LEU A 83 -1.46 11.17 0.02
N SER A 84 -1.71 11.92 1.09
CA SER A 84 -2.48 11.44 2.25
C SER A 84 -3.94 11.17 1.87
N GLU A 85 -4.55 12.04 1.06
CA GLU A 85 -5.90 11.86 0.52
C GLU A 85 -5.98 10.62 -0.36
N GLY A 86 -5.03 10.44 -1.28
CA GLY A 86 -4.98 9.24 -2.12
C GLY A 86 -4.88 7.94 -1.33
N VAL A 87 -4.12 7.93 -0.23
CA VAL A 87 -4.06 6.77 0.69
C VAL A 87 -5.42 6.55 1.37
N GLN A 88 -6.06 7.62 1.87
CA GLN A 88 -7.38 7.52 2.49
C GLN A 88 -8.43 6.98 1.53
N GLU A 89 -8.43 7.44 0.27
CA GLU A 89 -9.33 6.94 -0.77
C GLU A 89 -9.18 5.43 -0.99
N VAL A 90 -7.95 4.89 -1.00
CA VAL A 90 -7.72 3.44 -1.13
C VAL A 90 -8.39 2.65 0.00
N TYR A 91 -8.40 3.17 1.22
CA TYR A 91 -9.06 2.53 2.36
C TYR A 91 -10.58 2.75 2.38
N ASP A 92 -11.07 3.86 1.83
CA ASP A 92 -12.51 4.16 1.75
C ASP A 92 -13.22 3.41 0.61
N GLN A 93 -12.50 3.09 -0.48
CA GLN A 93 -12.99 2.31 -1.62
C GLN A 93 -13.61 0.95 -1.24
N PRO A 94 -12.94 0.06 -0.47
CA PRO A 94 -13.54 -1.20 -0.05
C PRO A 94 -14.78 -1.01 0.82
N ALA A 95 -14.81 -0.01 1.72
CA ALA A 95 -15.97 0.23 2.57
C ALA A 95 -17.23 0.60 1.77
N ASN A 96 -17.09 1.43 0.73
CA ASN A 96 -18.20 1.86 -0.11
C ASN A 96 -18.63 0.81 -1.15
N GLN A 97 -17.70 -0.03 -1.64
CA GLN A 97 -18.03 -1.11 -2.57
C GLN A 97 -18.72 -2.28 -1.85
N ILE A 98 -18.32 -2.65 -0.62
CA ILE A 98 -18.90 -3.79 0.10
C ILE A 98 -20.41 -3.61 0.34
N ALA A 99 -20.86 -2.38 0.60
CA ALA A 99 -22.27 -2.08 0.83
C ALA A 99 -23.19 -2.45 -0.36
N ASN A 100 -22.65 -2.50 -1.60
CA ASN A 100 -23.39 -2.86 -2.82
C ASN A 100 -22.79 -4.06 -3.58
N ALA A 101 -21.67 -4.63 -3.12
CA ALA A 101 -20.95 -5.70 -3.81
C ALA A 101 -21.66 -7.05 -3.65
N ILE A 102 -22.32 -7.27 -2.51
CA ILE A 102 -22.99 -8.52 -2.16
C ILE A 102 -24.49 -8.33 -2.34
N SER A 103 -25.08 -9.04 -3.30
CA SER A 103 -26.52 -9.14 -3.46
C SER A 103 -26.93 -10.62 -3.51
N PRO A 104 -28.17 -10.97 -3.13
CA PRO A 104 -28.66 -12.34 -3.20
C PRO A 104 -28.43 -12.97 -4.59
N ASN A 105 -28.73 -12.23 -5.67
CA ASN A 105 -28.53 -12.72 -7.04
C ASN A 105 -27.05 -12.98 -7.38
N LYS A 106 -26.11 -12.17 -6.89
CA LYS A 106 -24.68 -12.41 -7.12
C LYS A 106 -24.20 -13.66 -6.39
N ILE A 107 -24.69 -13.88 -5.17
CA ILE A 107 -24.40 -15.11 -4.41
C ILE A 107 -24.97 -16.32 -5.15
N GLU A 108 -26.24 -16.26 -5.54
CA GLU A 108 -26.93 -17.36 -6.23
C GLU A 108 -26.25 -17.70 -7.56
N ASN A 109 -25.92 -16.69 -8.38
CA ASN A 109 -25.19 -16.90 -9.63
C ASN A 109 -23.78 -17.44 -9.41
N GLY A 110 -23.08 -16.97 -8.38
CA GLY A 110 -21.76 -17.45 -8.00
C GLY A 110 -21.79 -18.92 -7.56
N ILE A 111 -22.74 -19.29 -6.69
CA ILE A 111 -22.94 -20.67 -6.24
C ILE A 111 -23.35 -21.56 -7.41
N SER A 112 -24.30 -21.12 -8.25
CA SER A 112 -24.75 -21.89 -9.41
C SER A 112 -23.57 -22.18 -10.36
N SER A 113 -22.77 -21.16 -10.67
CA SER A 113 -21.58 -21.31 -11.51
C SER A 113 -20.54 -22.23 -10.89
N TRP A 114 -20.24 -22.06 -9.59
CA TRP A 114 -19.26 -22.89 -8.89
C TRP A 114 -19.73 -24.35 -8.74
N SER A 115 -21.02 -24.57 -8.52
CA SER A 115 -21.60 -25.91 -8.35
C SER A 115 -21.44 -26.80 -9.56
N SER A 116 -21.34 -26.22 -10.76
CA SER A 116 -21.02 -26.97 -11.99
C SER A 116 -19.65 -27.63 -11.97
N LEU A 117 -18.74 -27.12 -11.13
CA LEU A 117 -17.39 -27.64 -10.97
C LEU A 117 -17.29 -28.59 -9.78
N TRP A 118 -18.37 -28.95 -9.07
CA TRP A 118 -18.25 -29.81 -7.90
C TRP A 118 -18.07 -31.28 -8.27
N ASP A 119 -17.11 -31.93 -7.63
CA ASP A 119 -16.94 -33.38 -7.68
C ASP A 119 -17.87 -34.03 -6.64
N ASN A 120 -18.99 -34.59 -7.11
CA ASN A 120 -19.98 -35.25 -6.26
C ASN A 120 -19.59 -36.67 -5.82
N GLU A 121 -18.52 -37.26 -6.37
CA GLU A 121 -18.03 -38.57 -5.96
C GLU A 121 -16.97 -38.45 -4.86
N TRP A 122 -15.99 -37.56 -5.05
CA TRP A 122 -14.80 -37.48 -4.18
C TRP A 122 -14.68 -36.19 -3.37
N GLY A 123 -15.58 -35.22 -3.59
CA GLY A 123 -15.58 -33.92 -2.92
C GLY A 123 -14.52 -32.95 -3.44
N GLY A 124 -14.81 -31.65 -3.34
CA GLY A 124 -13.97 -30.58 -3.90
C GLY A 124 -14.42 -30.16 -5.30
N ASN A 125 -13.51 -29.56 -6.07
CA ASN A 125 -13.78 -29.18 -7.45
C ASN A 125 -13.25 -30.25 -8.42
N GLN A 126 -13.96 -30.49 -9.52
CA GLN A 126 -13.52 -31.25 -10.66
C GLN A 126 -12.25 -30.62 -11.24
N GLY A 127 -11.19 -31.42 -11.34
CA GLY A 127 -9.90 -31.00 -11.87
C GLY A 127 -8.85 -32.09 -11.65
N GLU A 128 -7.79 -32.08 -12.45
CA GLU A 128 -6.70 -33.06 -12.32
C GLU A 128 -5.92 -32.90 -11.01
N GLN A 129 -5.96 -31.71 -10.43
CA GLN A 129 -5.18 -31.36 -9.26
C GLN A 129 -6.06 -31.20 -8.02
N LYS A 130 -6.00 -32.22 -7.15
CA LYS A 130 -6.84 -32.32 -5.94
C LYS A 130 -6.38 -31.43 -4.78
N PHE A 131 -5.15 -30.89 -4.84
CA PHE A 131 -4.53 -30.10 -3.77
C PHE A 131 -3.95 -28.79 -4.28
N ILE A 132 -3.99 -27.76 -3.44
CA ILE A 132 -3.44 -26.43 -3.74
C ILE A 132 -1.94 -26.56 -3.99
N LEU A 133 -1.47 -26.02 -5.12
CA LEU A 133 -0.04 -25.90 -5.38
C LEU A 133 0.57 -24.86 -4.42
N PRO A 134 1.73 -25.14 -3.83
CA PRO A 134 2.44 -24.13 -3.07
C PRO A 134 2.71 -22.92 -3.96
N THR A 135 2.39 -21.73 -3.46
CA THR A 135 2.74 -20.47 -4.10
C THR A 135 4.25 -20.27 -4.03
N ASN A 136 4.88 -19.97 -5.17
CA ASN A 136 6.25 -19.43 -5.22
C ASN A 136 6.27 -17.96 -4.81
#